data_AF-A0A839AIK3-F1
#
_entry.id   AF-A0A839AIK3-F1
#
_cell.length_a   1.000
_cell.length_b   1.000
_cell.length_c   1.000
_cell.angle_alpha   90.00
_cell.angle_beta   90.00
_cell.angle_gamma   90.00
#
_symmetry.space_group_name_H-M   'P 1'
#
loop_
_entity.id
_entity.type
_entity.pdbx_description
1 polymer ?
#
loop_
_entity_poly.entity_id
_entity_poly.type
_entity_poly.pdbx_seq_one_letter_code
_entity_poly.pdbx_strand_id
1 'polypeptide(L)'
;MHGQNTPASEHLRSFRDRIVRLEEEKKTIADDIKDVYAEAKSMGFDRKALRVVVRESMETATEREAREETEAVADIYRANLGMLGGTPLGNAARKRITEDSPPDDDDTEQSDIEQGGEMPQETIDEAREKGREAAREGRKVIENPYVADDPRRAAWDEGWCAENGSDGMGIPEAWRRKSKKPKKTPGDEGDEG
;
A
#
# COMPACT_ATOMS: atom_id res chain seq x y z
N MET A 1 0.87 58.33 42.71
CA MET A 1 1.50 57.00 42.86
C MET A 1 2.41 56.78 41.66
N HIS A 2 3.70 57.05 41.81
CA HIS A 2 4.68 56.74 40.76
C HIS A 2 5.01 55.25 40.88
N GLY A 3 4.41 54.44 40.00
CA GLY A 3 4.71 53.01 39.89
C GLY A 3 6.19 52.84 39.64
N GLN A 4 6.85 52.10 40.52
CA GLN A 4 8.30 51.88 40.49
C GLN A 4 8.67 51.14 39.19
N ASN A 5 9.18 51.86 38.19
CA ASN A 5 9.91 51.26 37.08
C ASN A 5 11.28 50.86 37.63
N THR A 6 11.38 49.64 38.17
CA THR A 6 12.68 49.09 38.54
C THR A 6 13.48 48.82 37.27
N PRO A 7 14.82 48.93 37.27
CA PRO A 7 15.64 48.63 36.10
C PRO A 7 15.38 47.21 35.55
N ALA A 8 15.07 46.26 36.44
CA ALA A 8 14.63 44.92 36.04
C ALA A 8 13.32 44.92 35.23
N SER A 9 12.35 45.77 35.59
CA SER A 9 11.08 45.91 34.84
C SER A 9 11.28 46.54 33.46
N GLU A 10 12.24 47.44 33.30
CA GLU A 10 12.57 48.06 32.02
C GLU A 10 13.25 47.06 31.07
N HIS A 11 14.18 46.26 31.56
CA HIS A 11 14.79 45.18 30.79
C HIS A 11 13.77 44.13 30.34
N LEU A 12 12.85 43.73 31.22
CA LEU A 12 11.79 42.77 30.89
C LEU A 12 10.86 43.31 29.79
N ARG A 13 10.48 44.59 29.84
CA ARG A 13 9.69 45.23 28.78
C ARG A 13 10.46 45.26 27.45
N SER A 14 11.75 45.60 27.50
CA SER A 14 12.62 45.58 26.31
C SER A 14 12.72 44.19 25.67
N PHE A 15 12.91 43.12 26.47
CA PHE A 15 12.93 41.76 25.93
C PHE A 15 11.59 41.36 25.33
N ARG A 16 10.47 41.63 26.03
CA ARG A 16 9.12 41.36 25.53
C ARG A 16 8.90 42.03 24.18
N ASP A 17 9.15 43.33 24.08
CA ASP A 17 8.82 44.09 22.87
C ASP A 17 9.68 43.65 21.68
N ARG A 18 10.96 43.31 21.92
CA ARG A 18 11.83 42.72 20.90
C ARG A 18 11.34 41.34 20.43
N ILE A 19 10.88 40.49 21.36
CA ILE A 19 10.34 39.17 21.04
C ILE A 19 9.03 39.30 20.24
N VAL A 20 8.13 40.20 20.63
CA VAL A 20 6.88 40.45 19.91
C VAL A 20 7.15 40.86 18.47
N ARG A 21 8.07 41.81 18.25
CA ARG A 21 8.49 42.20 16.89
C ARG A 21 9.03 41.01 16.09
N LEU A 22 9.88 40.17 16.70
CA LEU A 22 10.43 39.00 16.03
C LEU A 22 9.36 37.94 15.70
N GLU A 23 8.35 37.77 16.56
CA GLU A 23 7.23 36.87 16.29
C GLU A 23 6.31 37.41 15.18
N GLU A 24 6.11 38.72 15.10
CA GLU A 24 5.41 39.36 13.98
C GLU A 24 6.17 39.17 12.66
N GLU A 25 7.48 39.41 12.63
CA GLU A 25 8.34 39.20 11.47
C GLU A 25 8.33 37.72 11.02
N LYS A 26 8.45 36.79 11.98
CA LYS A 26 8.36 35.36 11.72
C LYS A 26 7.01 34.97 11.13
N LYS A 27 5.91 35.59 11.59
CA LYS A 27 4.58 35.34 11.04
C LYS A 27 4.49 35.82 9.60
N THR A 28 4.97 37.03 9.30
CA THR A 28 5.01 37.55 7.92
C THR A 28 5.80 36.63 7.00
N ILE A 29 7.01 36.22 7.40
CA ILE A 29 7.82 35.27 6.62
C ILE A 29 7.10 33.93 6.44
N ALA A 30 6.43 33.43 7.48
CA ALA A 30 5.69 32.18 7.39
C ALA A 30 4.49 32.27 6.44
N ASP A 31 3.84 33.42 6.37
CA ASP A 31 2.74 33.68 5.43
C ASP A 31 3.28 33.82 3.99
N ASP A 32 4.38 34.54 3.78
CA ASP A 32 5.07 34.62 2.47
C ASP A 32 5.48 33.22 1.95
N ILE A 33 6.03 32.36 2.82
CA ILE A 33 6.38 30.98 2.47
C ILE A 33 5.13 30.20 2.03
N LYS A 34 3.98 30.39 2.70
CA LYS A 34 2.73 29.71 2.30
C LYS A 34 2.25 30.19 0.94
N ASP A 35 2.38 31.48 0.66
CA ASP A 35 1.98 32.07 -0.61
C ASP A 35 2.83 31.55 -1.76
N VAL A 36 4.15 31.42 -1.57
CA VAL A 36 5.05 30.77 -2.54
C VAL A 36 4.64 29.31 -2.80
N TYR A 37 4.31 28.54 -1.75
CA TYR A 37 3.81 27.19 -1.95
C TYR A 37 2.43 27.16 -2.63
N ALA A 38 1.59 28.18 -2.44
CA ALA A 38 0.29 28.29 -3.09
C ALA A 38 0.45 28.65 -4.58
N GLU A 39 1.39 29.52 -4.92
CA GLU A 39 1.78 29.85 -6.29
C GLU A 39 2.36 28.61 -7.00
N ALA A 40 3.27 27.87 -6.37
CA ALA A 40 3.77 26.62 -6.93
C ALA A 40 2.62 25.63 -7.22
N LYS A 41 1.60 25.58 -6.36
CA LYS A 41 0.41 24.75 -6.60
C LYS A 41 -0.42 25.24 -7.79
N SER A 42 -0.61 26.55 -7.96
CA SER A 42 -1.38 27.08 -9.10
C SER A 42 -0.65 26.85 -10.42
N MET A 43 0.68 26.78 -10.41
CA MET A 43 1.52 26.37 -11.55
C MET A 43 1.54 24.86 -11.80
N GLY A 44 0.92 24.04 -10.94
CA GLY A 44 0.81 22.59 -11.10
C GLY A 44 1.88 21.76 -10.40
N PHE A 45 2.74 22.35 -9.57
CA PHE A 45 3.72 21.59 -8.78
C PHE A 45 3.08 20.92 -7.55
N ASP A 46 3.58 19.74 -7.18
CA ASP A 46 3.21 19.10 -5.92
C ASP A 46 3.94 19.74 -4.73
N ARG A 47 3.17 20.38 -3.85
CA ARG A 47 3.68 21.01 -2.62
C ARG A 47 4.37 20.01 -1.68
N LYS A 48 3.97 18.73 -1.66
CA LYS A 48 4.59 17.72 -0.79
C LYS A 48 6.00 17.39 -1.27
N ALA A 49 6.14 17.08 -2.56
CA ALA A 49 7.44 16.86 -3.18
C ALA A 49 8.35 18.10 -3.04
N LEU A 50 7.82 19.30 -3.28
CA LEU A 50 8.62 20.53 -3.18
C LEU A 50 9.16 20.77 -1.76
N ARG A 51 8.39 20.46 -0.71
CA ARG A 51 8.86 20.54 0.68
C ARG A 51 10.01 19.58 0.97
N VAL A 52 9.99 18.39 0.36
CA VAL A 52 11.07 17.42 0.49
C VAL A 52 12.34 18.00 -0.12
N VAL A 53 12.25 18.54 -1.34
CA VAL A 53 13.39 19.18 -2.04
C VAL A 53 13.94 20.37 -1.26
N VAL A 54 13.08 21.25 -0.73
CA VAL A 54 13.52 22.40 0.08
C VAL A 54 14.27 21.92 1.33
N ARG A 55 13.74 20.93 2.04
CA ARG A 55 14.42 20.35 3.21
C ARG A 55 15.79 19.80 2.83
N GLU A 56 15.87 19.00 1.77
CA GLU A 56 17.13 18.43 1.27
C GLU A 56 18.14 19.52 0.86
N SER A 57 17.66 20.63 0.29
CA SER A 57 18.52 21.77 -0.08
C SER A 57 19.10 22.52 1.12
N MET A 58 18.49 22.38 2.30
CA MET A 58 18.92 23.03 3.54
C MET A 58 19.80 22.11 4.41
N GLU A 59 19.97 20.84 4.03
CA GLU A 59 20.80 19.89 4.76
C GLU A 59 22.28 20.32 4.75
N THR A 60 22.93 20.14 5.90
CA THR A 60 24.38 20.27 6.01
C THR A 60 25.09 19.13 5.25
N ALA A 61 26.38 19.29 4.97
CA ALA A 61 27.14 18.27 4.23
C ALA A 61 27.11 16.90 4.92
N THR A 62 27.18 16.89 6.26
CA THR A 62 27.12 15.68 7.07
C THR A 62 25.74 15.01 7.05
N GLU A 63 24.66 15.79 7.06
CA GLU A 63 23.29 15.25 6.99
C GLU A 63 23.00 14.65 5.62
N ARG A 64 23.48 15.31 4.55
CA ARG A 64 23.38 14.82 3.18
C ARG A 64 24.11 13.49 3.01
N GLU A 65 25.36 13.38 3.48
CA GLU A 65 26.14 12.14 3.41
C GLU A 65 25.41 10.98 4.13
N ALA A 66 24.92 11.23 5.35
CA ALA A 66 24.15 10.22 6.09
C ALA A 66 22.87 9.79 5.34
N ARG A 67 22.17 10.73 4.69
CA ARG A 67 21.00 10.41 3.87
C ARG A 67 21.39 9.54 2.67
N GLU A 68 22.42 9.93 1.93
CA GLU A 68 22.90 9.18 0.76
C GLU A 68 23.28 7.73 1.13
N GLU A 69 23.95 7.53 2.27
CA GLU A 69 24.25 6.19 2.80
C GLU A 69 22.97 5.39 3.07
N THR A 70 21.98 6.00 3.73
CA THR A 70 20.70 5.32 4.03
C THR A 70 19.89 5.02 2.77
N GLU A 71 19.89 5.92 1.78
CA GLU A 71 19.23 5.72 0.49
C GLU A 71 19.88 4.57 -0.29
N ALA A 72 21.21 4.49 -0.29
CA ALA A 72 21.94 3.39 -0.93
C ALA A 72 21.57 2.02 -0.33
N VAL A 73 21.50 1.93 1.01
CA VAL A 73 21.07 0.69 1.68
C VAL A 73 19.61 0.37 1.41
N ALA A 74 18.73 1.38 1.44
CA ALA A 74 17.31 1.21 1.14
C ALA A 74 17.09 0.70 -0.29
N ASP A 75 17.89 1.15 -1.26
CA ASP A 75 17.82 0.69 -2.64
C ASP A 75 18.19 -0.79 -2.78
N ILE A 76 19.21 -1.27 -2.06
CA ILE A 76 19.54 -2.69 -2.00
C ILE A 76 18.34 -3.49 -1.47
N TYR A 77 17.69 -3.02 -0.41
CA TYR A 77 16.54 -3.71 0.18
C TYR A 77 15.33 -3.70 -0.75
N ARG A 78 15.03 -2.58 -1.41
CA ARG A 78 13.96 -2.49 -2.41
C ARG A 78 14.21 -3.45 -3.57
N ALA A 79 15.46 -3.58 -4.03
CA ALA A 79 15.82 -4.54 -5.06
C ALA A 79 15.52 -5.98 -4.64
N ASN A 80 15.92 -6.37 -3.42
CA ASN A 80 15.64 -7.71 -2.88
C ASN A 80 14.14 -7.99 -2.72
N LEU A 81 13.33 -6.96 -2.45
CA LEU A 81 11.88 -7.06 -2.32
C LEU A 81 11.13 -6.92 -3.67
N GLY A 82 11.84 -6.79 -4.80
CA GLY A 82 11.22 -6.61 -6.12
C GLY A 82 10.58 -5.24 -6.32
N MET A 83 10.87 -4.25 -5.48
CA MET A 83 10.29 -2.90 -5.49
C MET A 83 11.07 -1.91 -6.37
N LEU A 84 11.55 -2.34 -7.55
CA LEU A 84 12.45 -1.60 -8.45
C LEU A 84 11.77 -0.48 -9.27
N GLY A 85 10.62 0.02 -8.83
CA GLY A 85 9.86 1.05 -9.52
C GLY A 85 10.37 2.46 -9.23
N GLY A 86 11.34 2.94 -10.04
CA GLY A 86 11.70 4.36 -10.11
C GLY A 86 13.01 4.78 -9.44
N THR A 87 13.82 3.84 -8.92
CA THR A 87 15.14 4.16 -8.36
C THR A 87 16.21 4.22 -9.47
N PRO A 88 17.29 5.02 -9.31
CA PRO A 88 18.40 5.06 -10.27
C PRO A 88 19.00 3.68 -10.56
N LEU A 89 19.12 2.83 -9.53
CA LEU A 89 19.61 1.46 -9.67
C LEU A 89 18.60 0.55 -10.40
N GLY A 90 17.31 0.67 -10.12
CA GLY A 90 16.26 -0.09 -10.80
C GLY A 90 16.10 0.28 -12.27
N ASN A 91 16.23 1.56 -12.58
CA ASN A 91 16.26 2.06 -13.95
C ASN A 91 17.53 1.59 -14.68
N ALA A 92 18.70 1.60 -14.03
CA ALA A 92 19.95 1.08 -14.60
C ALA A 92 19.92 -0.44 -14.83
N ALA A 93 19.29 -1.20 -13.93
CA ALA A 93 19.09 -2.65 -14.09
C ALA A 93 18.15 -2.97 -15.26
N ARG A 94 17.01 -2.25 -15.38
CA ARG A 94 16.13 -2.34 -16.55
C ARG A 94 16.86 -1.99 -17.83
N LYS A 95 17.60 -0.88 -17.82
CA LYS A 95 18.39 -0.41 -18.96
C LYS A 95 19.41 -1.45 -19.42
N ARG A 96 20.10 -2.15 -18.52
CA ARG A 96 20.97 -3.28 -18.88
C ARG A 96 20.21 -4.46 -19.49
N ILE A 97 19.05 -4.82 -18.95
CA ILE A 97 18.25 -5.92 -19.51
C ILE A 97 17.74 -5.56 -20.93
N THR A 98 17.42 -4.29 -21.17
CA THR A 98 16.91 -3.83 -22.47
C THR A 98 17.99 -3.41 -23.48
N GLU A 99 19.14 -2.89 -23.04
CA GLU A 99 20.25 -2.48 -23.94
C GLU A 99 21.17 -3.64 -24.31
N ASP A 100 21.26 -4.68 -23.48
CA ASP A 100 21.98 -5.93 -23.78
C ASP A 100 21.05 -6.98 -24.44
N SER A 101 19.78 -6.63 -24.66
CA SER A 101 18.97 -7.30 -25.69
C SER A 101 19.49 -6.82 -27.04
N PRO A 102 19.85 -7.73 -27.98
CA PRO A 102 20.18 -7.33 -29.34
C PRO A 102 19.02 -6.46 -29.90
N PRO A 103 19.29 -5.52 -30.84
CA PRO A 103 18.20 -4.94 -31.60
C PRO A 103 17.35 -6.09 -32.14
N ASP A 104 16.03 -5.95 -32.11
CA ASP A 104 15.13 -6.87 -32.79
C ASP A 104 15.48 -6.84 -34.29
N ASP A 105 16.47 -7.63 -34.69
CA ASP A 105 16.64 -8.07 -36.06
C ASP A 105 15.45 -9.01 -36.31
N ASP A 106 14.51 -8.51 -37.11
CA ASP A 106 13.33 -9.17 -37.67
C ASP A 106 13.70 -10.36 -38.58
N ASP A 107 14.56 -11.27 -38.12
CA ASP A 107 14.95 -12.49 -38.83
C ASP A 107 15.49 -13.56 -37.85
N THR A 108 14.84 -13.75 -36.70
CA THR A 108 15.08 -14.98 -35.92
C THR A 108 14.33 -16.13 -36.58
N GLU A 109 15.08 -16.90 -37.37
CA GLU A 109 14.70 -18.25 -37.80
C GLU A 109 14.00 -18.98 -36.64
N GLN A 110 12.80 -19.48 -36.92
CA GLN A 110 12.10 -20.42 -36.05
C GLN A 110 13.03 -21.59 -35.75
N SER A 111 13.68 -21.54 -34.59
CA SER A 111 14.27 -22.73 -34.02
C SER A 111 13.11 -23.66 -33.71
N ASP A 112 13.10 -24.80 -34.40
CA ASP A 112 12.22 -25.92 -34.11
C ASP A 112 12.45 -26.33 -32.66
N ILE A 113 11.68 -25.74 -31.74
CA ILE A 113 11.48 -26.26 -30.40
C ILE A 113 10.74 -27.57 -30.64
N GLU A 114 11.49 -28.68 -30.63
CA GLU A 114 10.93 -30.01 -30.50
C GLU A 114 9.88 -29.97 -29.39
N GLN A 115 8.63 -30.20 -29.77
CA GLN A 115 7.50 -30.29 -28.87
C GLN A 115 7.81 -31.37 -27.83
N GLY A 116 8.37 -30.94 -26.70
CA GLY A 116 8.40 -31.71 -25.48
C GLY A 116 6.95 -32.12 -25.18
N GLY A 117 6.74 -33.42 -25.06
CA GLY A 117 5.43 -34.04 -24.95
C GLY A 117 4.49 -33.29 -24.02
N GLU A 118 3.29 -33.05 -24.53
CA GLU A 118 2.17 -32.45 -23.82
C GLU A 118 1.90 -33.23 -22.53
N MET A 119 2.44 -32.73 -21.42
CA MET A 119 1.95 -33.09 -20.09
C MET A 119 0.46 -32.75 -20.10
N PRO A 120 -0.46 -33.69 -19.82
CA PRO A 120 -1.88 -33.39 -19.80
C PRO A 120 -2.10 -32.22 -18.83
N GLN A 121 -2.37 -31.03 -19.37
CA GLN A 121 -2.73 -29.90 -18.56
C GLN A 121 -4.11 -30.24 -18.04
N GLU A 122 -4.15 -30.64 -16.78
CA GLU A 122 -5.38 -30.97 -16.10
C GLU A 122 -6.41 -29.87 -16.33
N THR A 123 -7.55 -30.25 -16.90
CA THR A 123 -8.58 -29.30 -17.30
C THR A 123 -9.31 -28.73 -16.08
N ILE A 124 -9.99 -27.59 -16.26
CA ILE A 124 -10.83 -26.98 -15.20
C ILE A 124 -11.91 -27.96 -14.72
N ASP A 125 -12.48 -28.76 -15.62
CA ASP A 125 -13.50 -29.75 -15.26
C ASP A 125 -12.91 -30.95 -14.50
N GLU A 126 -11.68 -31.36 -14.81
CA GLU A 126 -10.95 -32.37 -14.04
C GLU A 126 -10.63 -31.89 -12.62
N ALA A 127 -10.23 -30.63 -12.48
CA ALA A 127 -10.03 -30.01 -11.16
C ALA A 127 -11.33 -30.01 -10.33
N ARG A 128 -12.48 -29.77 -10.96
CA ARG A 128 -13.80 -29.86 -10.32
C ARG A 128 -14.16 -31.28 -9.87
N GLU A 129 -13.82 -32.30 -10.67
CA GLU A 129 -14.01 -33.70 -10.26
C GLU A 129 -13.11 -34.06 -9.08
N LYS A 130 -11.85 -33.63 -9.07
CA LYS A 130 -10.95 -33.82 -7.93
C LYS A 130 -11.45 -33.15 -6.65
N GLY A 131 -12.14 -32.01 -6.78
CA GLY A 131 -12.82 -31.37 -5.67
C GLY A 131 -13.90 -32.27 -5.05
N ARG A 132 -14.77 -32.85 -5.89
CA ARG A 132 -15.80 -33.81 -5.47
C ARG A 132 -15.20 -35.04 -4.80
N GLU A 133 -14.15 -35.60 -5.38
CA GLU A 133 -13.47 -36.78 -4.84
C GLU A 133 -12.83 -36.49 -3.48
N ALA A 134 -12.13 -35.36 -3.35
CA ALA A 134 -11.53 -34.96 -2.08
C ALA A 134 -12.58 -34.76 -0.97
N ALA A 135 -13.76 -34.24 -1.31
CA ALA A 135 -14.89 -34.15 -0.39
C ALA A 135 -15.39 -35.55 0.03
N ARG A 136 -15.55 -36.49 -0.91
CA ARG A 136 -15.95 -37.88 -0.65
C ARG A 136 -14.94 -38.61 0.25
N GLU A 137 -13.66 -38.31 0.12
CA GLU A 137 -12.59 -38.83 0.98
C GLU A 137 -12.49 -38.13 2.34
N GLY A 138 -13.26 -37.07 2.59
CA GLY A 138 -13.24 -36.31 3.83
C GLY A 138 -12.04 -35.39 4.00
N ARG A 139 -11.31 -35.07 2.93
CA ARG A 139 -10.23 -34.06 2.95
C ARG A 139 -10.81 -32.67 3.17
N LYS A 140 -10.04 -31.80 3.83
CA LYS A 140 -10.47 -30.42 4.11
C LYS A 140 -10.25 -29.52 2.89
N VAL A 141 -11.08 -28.48 2.73
CA VAL A 141 -10.93 -27.49 1.65
C VAL A 141 -9.57 -26.77 1.66
N ILE A 142 -8.89 -26.70 2.82
CA ILE A 142 -7.53 -26.14 2.94
C ILE A 142 -6.44 -27.01 2.28
N GLU A 143 -6.77 -28.25 1.93
CA GLU A 143 -5.86 -29.18 1.23
C GLU A 143 -5.97 -29.07 -0.30
N ASN A 144 -6.59 -27.98 -0.80
CA ASN A 144 -6.66 -27.67 -2.22
C ASN A 144 -5.24 -27.64 -2.83
N PRO A 145 -4.95 -28.46 -3.87
CA PRO A 145 -3.61 -28.57 -4.45
C PRO A 145 -3.22 -27.38 -5.34
N TYR A 146 -4.16 -26.51 -5.71
CA TYR A 146 -3.91 -25.38 -6.59
C TYR A 146 -3.61 -24.09 -5.82
N VAL A 147 -2.67 -23.30 -6.35
CA VAL A 147 -2.27 -22.00 -5.81
C VAL A 147 -3.36 -20.93 -6.02
N ALA A 148 -3.33 -19.86 -5.24
CA ALA A 148 -4.40 -18.86 -5.16
C ALA A 148 -4.75 -18.16 -6.49
N ASP A 149 -3.80 -18.09 -7.42
CA ASP A 149 -3.89 -17.45 -8.73
C ASP A 149 -4.24 -18.43 -9.87
N ASP A 150 -4.38 -19.73 -9.58
CA ASP A 150 -4.74 -20.76 -10.56
C ASP A 150 -6.27 -20.90 -10.71
N PRO A 151 -6.85 -20.75 -11.93
CA PRO A 151 -8.28 -20.92 -12.18
C PRO A 151 -8.85 -22.28 -11.72
N ARG A 152 -8.02 -23.32 -11.70
CA ARG A 152 -8.40 -24.68 -11.25
C ARG A 152 -8.70 -24.74 -9.76
N ARG A 153 -8.16 -23.81 -8.97
CA ARG A 153 -8.43 -23.70 -7.54
C ARG A 153 -9.91 -23.47 -7.27
N ALA A 154 -10.53 -22.54 -8.01
CA ALA A 154 -11.95 -22.24 -7.89
C ALA A 154 -12.81 -23.42 -8.32
N ALA A 155 -12.45 -24.10 -9.41
CA ALA A 155 -13.17 -25.28 -9.89
C ALA A 155 -13.12 -26.44 -8.89
N TRP A 156 -11.97 -26.66 -8.24
CA TRP A 156 -11.83 -27.65 -7.17
C TRP A 156 -12.68 -27.29 -5.94
N ASP A 157 -12.66 -26.03 -5.50
CA ASP A 157 -13.47 -25.56 -4.37
C ASP A 157 -14.98 -25.74 -4.67
N GLU A 158 -15.43 -25.43 -5.90
CA GLU A 158 -16.81 -25.67 -6.36
C GLU A 158 -17.22 -27.15 -6.29
N GLY A 159 -16.35 -28.05 -6.77
CA GLY A 159 -16.59 -29.48 -6.72
C GLY A 159 -16.68 -30.02 -5.29
N TRP A 160 -15.77 -29.57 -4.43
CA TRP A 160 -15.73 -29.96 -3.02
C TRP A 160 -16.99 -29.50 -2.27
N CYS A 161 -17.43 -28.25 -2.49
CA CYS A 161 -18.63 -27.70 -1.89
C CYS A 161 -19.91 -28.39 -2.38
N ALA A 162 -19.98 -28.73 -3.68
CA ALA A 162 -21.12 -29.40 -4.28
C ALA A 162 -21.34 -30.81 -3.70
N GLU A 163 -20.26 -31.57 -3.44
CA GLU A 163 -20.35 -32.91 -2.85
C GLU A 163 -20.66 -32.88 -1.35
N ASN A 164 -20.03 -31.96 -0.58
CA ASN A 164 -20.21 -31.87 0.87
C ASN A 164 -21.47 -31.10 1.30
N GLY A 165 -22.21 -30.50 0.37
CA GLY A 165 -23.42 -29.70 0.67
C GLY A 165 -23.14 -28.49 1.58
N SER A 166 -21.88 -28.03 1.60
CA SER A 166 -21.36 -27.00 2.49
C SER A 166 -20.55 -26.01 1.67
N ASP A 167 -20.69 -24.72 1.93
CA ASP A 167 -19.98 -23.63 1.23
C ASP A 167 -18.48 -23.54 1.61
N GLY A 168 -17.90 -24.58 2.21
CA GLY A 168 -16.51 -24.59 2.71
C GLY A 168 -16.22 -23.60 3.86
N MET A 169 -17.15 -22.70 4.15
CA MET A 169 -17.03 -21.54 5.06
C MET A 169 -18.01 -21.63 6.24
N GLY A 170 -18.40 -22.84 6.62
CA GLY A 170 -19.26 -23.07 7.78
C GLY A 170 -18.59 -22.64 9.08
N ILE A 171 -19.21 -21.71 9.81
CA ILE A 171 -18.75 -21.32 11.15
C ILE A 171 -18.82 -22.57 12.05
N PRO A 172 -17.71 -23.02 12.69
CA PRO A 172 -17.73 -24.16 13.58
C PRO A 172 -18.82 -24.03 14.64
N GLU A 173 -19.43 -25.15 15.05
CA GLU A 173 -20.61 -25.13 15.92
C GLU A 173 -20.39 -24.34 17.22
N ALA A 174 -19.18 -24.44 17.81
CA ALA A 174 -18.80 -23.68 19.00
C ALA A 174 -18.80 -22.15 18.81
N TRP A 175 -18.78 -21.66 17.57
CA TRP A 175 -18.69 -20.25 17.19
C TRP A 175 -19.97 -19.76 16.51
N ARG A 176 -20.93 -20.66 16.26
CA ARG A 176 -22.21 -20.32 15.65
C ARG A 176 -23.06 -19.54 16.66
N ARG A 177 -23.33 -18.26 16.37
CA ARG A 177 -24.19 -17.42 17.23
C ARG A 177 -25.57 -18.06 17.40
N LYS A 178 -26.00 -18.31 18.64
CA LYS A 178 -27.39 -18.67 18.95
C LYS A 178 -28.31 -17.53 18.48
N SER A 179 -29.22 -17.82 17.57
CA SER A 179 -30.19 -16.84 17.06
C SER A 179 -31.02 -16.26 18.22
N LYS A 180 -31.03 -14.93 18.39
CA LYS A 180 -31.94 -14.26 19.33
C LYS A 180 -33.38 -14.48 18.88
N LYS A 181 -34.27 -14.90 19.80
CA LYS A 181 -35.72 -14.91 19.56
C LYS A 181 -36.18 -13.53 19.06
N PRO A 182 -37.10 -13.47 18.08
CA PRO A 182 -37.58 -12.19 17.57
C PRO A 182 -38.25 -11.38 18.70
N LYS A 183 -37.90 -10.09 18.79
CA LYS A 183 -38.53 -9.14 19.71
C LYS A 183 -39.96 -8.90 19.23
N LYS A 184 -40.95 -9.16 20.09
CA LYS A 184 -42.34 -8.76 19.89
C LYS A 184 -42.39 -7.23 19.89
N THR A 185 -42.81 -6.61 18.78
CA THR A 185 -43.08 -5.17 18.71
C THR A 185 -44.39 -4.87 19.45
N PRO A 186 -44.45 -3.88 20.36
CA PRO A 186 -45.70 -3.42 20.94
C PRO A 186 -46.32 -2.39 20.00
N GLY A 187 -47.42 -2.74 19.36
CA GLY A 187 -48.10 -1.85 18.43
C GLY A 187 -49.01 -2.62 17.48
N ASP A 188 -49.99 -3.32 18.04
CA ASP A 188 -51.22 -3.69 17.33
C ASP A 188 -52.34 -3.85 18.38
N GLU A 189 -52.71 -2.72 18.98
CA GLU A 189 -54.06 -2.54 19.53
C GLU A 189 -54.76 -1.58 18.57
N GLY A 190 -55.68 -2.12 17.77
CA GLY A 190 -56.53 -1.30 16.94
C GLY A 190 -57.27 -2.11 15.88
N ASP A 191 -58.53 -2.42 16.21
CA ASP A 191 -59.64 -2.70 15.29
C ASP A 191 -59.91 -4.17 14.97
N GLU A 192 -60.92 -4.73 15.65
CA GLU A 192 -62.04 -5.43 14.98
C GLU A 192 -63.12 -5.80 16.02
N GLY A 193 -64.32 -5.21 15.84
CA GLY A 193 -65.63 -5.83 16.10
C GLY A 193 -66.13 -5.92 17.53
#